data_AF-S0JL58-F1
#
_entry.id   AF-S0JL58-F1
#
_cell.length_a   1.000
_cell.length_b   1.000
_cell.length_c   1.000
_cell.angle_alpha   90.00
_cell.angle_beta   90.00
_cell.angle_gamma   90.00
#
_symmetry.space_group_name_H-M   'P 1'
#
loop_
_entity.id
_entity.type
_entity.pdbx_description
1 polymer ?
#
loop_
_entity_poly.entity_id
_entity_poly.type
_entity_poly.pdbx_seq_one_letter_code
_entity_poly.pdbx_strand_id
1 'polypeptide(L)'
;MEYQYKLRPHHGLCISFFSVKKYNEKYKEYIKKIIAELENTSIVCVTLQLDIFCEGCSSRLQDGSCSVADKVREYDQKILELCGWKEGMLLPYSEFKQAIHDNILSCKKCEIICGDCEWSEICYINERKNKKLICWINEQDKILSFHQEEGFVQKEFTDRDELRCFLLAVYGIYRIQ
;
A
#
# COMPACT_ATOMS: atom_id res chain seq x y z
N MET A 1 11.97 -23.32 -3.27
CA MET A 1 11.52 -22.18 -4.10
C MET A 1 12.69 -21.24 -4.26
N GLU A 2 12.99 -20.80 -5.47
CA GLU A 2 13.95 -19.71 -5.70
C GLU A 2 13.21 -18.38 -5.65
N TYR A 3 13.84 -17.34 -5.12
CA TYR A 3 13.28 -16.00 -5.04
C TYR A 3 14.03 -15.06 -5.99
N GLN A 4 13.33 -14.08 -6.57
CA GLN A 4 13.92 -13.09 -7.47
C GLN A 4 14.49 -11.92 -6.68
N TYR A 5 13.75 -11.50 -5.65
CA TYR A 5 14.08 -10.30 -4.89
C TYR A 5 13.98 -10.52 -3.39
N LYS A 6 14.88 -9.85 -2.67
CA LYS A 6 14.68 -9.57 -1.25
C LYS A 6 13.84 -8.32 -1.12
N LEU A 7 12.91 -8.30 -0.17
CA LEU A 7 12.05 -7.16 0.07
C LEU A 7 11.87 -6.94 1.58
N ARG A 8 12.15 -5.71 2.02
CA ARG A 8 11.86 -5.28 3.38
C ARG A 8 10.36 -5.04 3.55
N PRO A 9 9.77 -5.48 4.67
CA PRO A 9 8.35 -5.26 4.96
C PRO A 9 7.89 -3.81 4.78
N HIS A 10 8.64 -2.84 5.29
CA HIS A 10 8.28 -1.43 5.17
C HIS A 10 8.38 -0.90 3.73
N HIS A 11 9.32 -1.40 2.91
CA HIS A 11 9.36 -1.02 1.49
C HIS A 11 8.17 -1.60 0.74
N GLY A 12 7.77 -2.83 1.03
CA GLY A 12 6.54 -3.40 0.48
C GLY A 12 5.29 -2.60 0.85
N LEU A 13 5.21 -2.07 2.07
CA LEU A 13 4.17 -1.11 2.47
C LEU A 13 4.29 0.24 1.72
N CYS A 14 5.51 0.79 1.62
CA CYS A 14 5.76 2.06 0.96
C CYS A 14 5.45 2.04 -0.54
N ILE A 15 5.57 0.88 -1.21
CA ILE A 15 5.20 0.72 -2.63
C ILE A 15 3.72 1.11 -2.85
N SER A 16 2.82 0.75 -1.92
CA SER A 16 1.39 1.11 -1.98
C SER A 16 1.14 2.62 -1.98
N PHE A 17 2.10 3.40 -1.48
CA PHE A 17 2.02 4.86 -1.39
C PHE A 17 2.99 5.58 -2.31
N PHE A 18 3.68 4.85 -3.17
CA PHE A 18 4.78 5.39 -3.96
C PHE A 18 4.33 6.62 -4.75
N SER A 19 4.79 7.78 -4.31
CA SER A 19 4.62 9.05 -5.01
C SER A 19 5.93 9.43 -5.64
N VAL A 20 5.90 9.55 -6.97
CA VAL A 20 7.02 9.84 -7.88
C VAL A 20 7.69 11.20 -7.59
N LYS A 21 7.34 11.95 -6.54
CA LYS A 21 7.75 13.35 -6.36
C LYS A 21 9.10 13.59 -5.70
N LYS A 22 9.65 12.65 -4.92
CA LYS A 22 10.85 12.89 -4.08
C LYS A 22 12.15 12.22 -4.55
N TYR A 23 12.09 11.36 -5.56
CA TYR A 23 13.28 10.71 -6.12
C TYR A 23 13.80 11.47 -7.34
N ASN A 24 15.04 11.23 -7.77
CA ASN A 24 15.52 11.70 -9.08
C ASN A 24 14.88 10.86 -10.21
N GLU A 25 14.83 11.36 -11.44
CA GLU A 25 14.16 10.68 -12.56
C GLU A 25 14.69 9.27 -12.83
N LYS A 26 16.01 9.10 -12.84
CA LYS A 26 16.65 7.80 -13.04
C LYS A 26 16.19 6.76 -12.00
N TYR A 27 16.08 7.17 -10.74
CA TYR A 27 15.67 6.27 -9.66
C TYR A 27 14.15 5.99 -9.68
N LYS A 28 13.33 6.94 -10.14
CA LYS A 28 11.89 6.68 -10.38
C LYS A 28 11.70 5.60 -11.43
N GLU A 29 12.45 5.65 -12.53
CA GLU A 29 12.39 4.64 -13.58
C GLU A 29 12.84 3.27 -13.07
N TYR A 30 13.90 3.23 -12.26
CA TYR A 30 14.34 2.01 -11.59
C TYR A 30 13.24 1.42 -10.70
N ILE A 31 12.63 2.22 -9.81
CA ILE A 31 11.53 1.75 -8.95
C ILE A 31 10.36 1.21 -9.79
N LYS A 32 9.94 1.94 -10.83
CA LYS A 32 8.84 1.51 -11.72
C LYS A 32 9.14 0.17 -12.38
N LYS A 33 10.38 -0.02 -12.87
CA LYS A 33 10.83 -1.28 -13.47
C LYS A 33 10.73 -2.42 -12.46
N ILE A 34 11.28 -2.24 -11.25
CA ILE A 34 11.26 -3.26 -10.20
C ILE A 34 9.82 -3.60 -9.79
N ILE A 35 8.94 -2.61 -9.64
CA ILE A 35 7.52 -2.86 -9.33
C ILE A 35 6.86 -3.69 -10.45
N ALA A 36 7.10 -3.37 -11.72
CA ALA A 36 6.55 -4.15 -12.83
C ALA A 36 7.03 -5.60 -12.83
N GLU A 37 8.29 -5.84 -12.47
CA GLU A 37 8.84 -7.20 -12.33
C GLU A 37 8.25 -7.94 -11.13
N LEU A 38 8.06 -7.25 -10.00
CA LEU A 38 7.41 -7.81 -8.81
C LEU A 38 5.98 -8.27 -9.12
N GLU A 39 5.21 -7.46 -9.83
CA GLU A 39 3.83 -7.78 -10.24
C GLU A 39 3.76 -8.96 -11.24
N ASN A 40 4.84 -9.22 -11.99
CA ASN A 40 4.90 -10.33 -12.96
C ASN A 40 5.21 -11.69 -12.31
N THR A 41 4.44 -12.08 -11.30
CA THR A 41 4.52 -13.38 -10.59
C THR A 41 5.84 -13.68 -9.88
N SER A 42 6.53 -12.65 -9.37
CA SER A 42 7.79 -12.84 -8.62
C SER A 42 7.56 -13.49 -7.25
N ILE A 43 8.48 -14.37 -6.85
CA ILE A 43 8.65 -14.82 -5.47
C ILE A 43 9.62 -13.86 -4.77
N VAL A 44 9.19 -13.34 -3.63
CA VAL A 44 9.99 -12.45 -2.78
C VAL A 44 10.45 -13.18 -1.53
N CYS A 45 11.65 -12.82 -1.08
CA CYS A 45 12.20 -13.22 0.22
C CYS A 45 12.05 -12.04 1.19
N VAL A 46 11.27 -12.24 2.24
CA VAL A 46 11.11 -11.27 3.32
C VAL A 46 12.46 -11.07 4.01
N THR A 47 12.93 -9.82 4.09
CA THR A 47 14.20 -9.51 4.75
C THR A 47 14.15 -8.30 5.69
N LEU A 48 14.96 -8.31 6.74
CA LEU A 48 15.28 -7.19 7.63
C LEU A 48 16.63 -6.54 7.27
N GLN A 49 17.32 -7.09 6.26
CA GLN A 49 18.56 -6.52 5.71
C GLN A 49 18.26 -5.55 4.57
N LEU A 50 19.32 -4.95 4.00
CA LEU A 50 19.18 -4.11 2.81
C LEU A 50 18.52 -4.90 1.67
N ASP A 51 17.64 -4.23 0.93
CA ASP A 51 16.92 -4.79 -0.21
C ASP A 51 17.11 -3.96 -1.48
N ILE A 52 16.37 -4.33 -2.52
CA ILE A 52 16.41 -3.71 -3.85
C ILE A 52 16.05 -2.21 -3.86
N PHE A 53 15.32 -1.72 -2.86
CA PHE A 53 14.90 -0.32 -2.77
C PHE A 53 15.82 0.51 -1.87
N CYS A 54 16.82 -0.10 -1.22
CA CYS A 54 17.77 0.66 -0.41
C CYS A 54 18.69 1.57 -1.23
N GLU A 55 19.04 1.22 -2.48
CA GLU A 55 20.09 1.90 -3.25
C GLU A 55 19.85 3.41 -3.47
N GLY A 56 18.60 3.83 -3.69
CA GLY A 56 18.24 5.24 -3.84
C GLY A 56 17.35 5.78 -2.73
N CYS A 57 17.34 5.11 -1.57
CA CYS A 57 16.66 5.60 -0.38
C CYS A 57 17.33 6.88 0.13
N SER A 58 16.54 7.90 0.49
CA SER A 58 17.04 9.18 1.05
C SER A 58 17.84 9.00 2.33
N SER A 59 17.56 7.94 3.09
CA SER A 59 18.22 7.63 4.35
C SER A 59 19.52 6.84 4.19
N ARG A 60 19.91 6.46 2.95
CA ARG A 60 21.16 5.75 2.70
C ARG A 60 22.34 6.73 2.71
N LEU A 61 23.32 6.44 3.55
CA LEU A 61 24.57 7.19 3.68
C LEU A 61 25.60 6.74 2.62
N GLN A 62 26.66 7.53 2.45
CA GLN A 62 27.70 7.27 1.42
C GLN A 62 28.43 5.95 1.65
N ASP A 63 28.59 5.52 2.91
CA ASP A 63 29.17 4.25 3.31
C ASP A 63 28.22 3.05 3.12
N GLY A 64 26.99 3.30 2.67
CA GLY A 64 25.95 2.31 2.45
C GLY A 64 25.11 1.96 3.68
N SER A 65 25.39 2.58 4.83
CA SER A 65 24.57 2.44 6.04
C SER A 65 23.29 3.28 5.96
N CYS A 66 22.36 3.07 6.89
CA CYS A 66 21.11 3.82 6.97
C CYS A 66 21.13 4.76 8.17
N SER A 67 20.88 6.05 7.95
CA SER A 67 20.88 7.07 9.01
C SER A 67 19.77 6.87 10.06
N VAL A 68 18.72 6.12 9.72
CA VAL A 68 17.57 5.82 10.58
C VAL A 68 17.36 4.31 10.76
N ALA A 69 18.45 3.53 10.74
CA ALA A 69 18.42 2.07 10.72
C ALA A 69 17.55 1.44 11.82
N ASP A 70 17.64 1.93 13.06
CA ASP A 70 16.89 1.40 14.20
C ASP A 70 15.38 1.63 14.03
N LYS A 71 15.01 2.87 13.67
CA LYS A 71 13.62 3.26 13.40
C LYS A 71 12.98 2.43 12.28
N VAL A 72 13.65 2.26 11.14
CA VAL A 72 13.10 1.45 10.04
C VAL A 72 13.07 -0.04 10.37
N ARG A 73 13.96 -0.51 11.26
CA ARG A 73 13.93 -1.90 11.75
C ARG A 73 12.71 -2.14 12.64
N GLU A 74 12.34 -1.19 13.50
CA GLU A 74 11.11 -1.27 14.28
C GLU A 74 9.87 -1.32 13.37
N TYR A 75 9.84 -0.54 12.29
CA TYR A 75 8.76 -0.58 11.31
C TYR A 75 8.63 -1.96 10.66
N ASP A 76 9.75 -2.53 10.22
CA ASP A 76 9.73 -3.86 9.64
C ASP A 76 9.24 -4.91 10.63
N GLN A 77 9.70 -4.87 11.89
CA GLN A 77 9.29 -5.80 12.93
C GLN A 77 7.78 -5.74 13.18
N LYS A 78 7.21 -4.55 13.30
CA LYS A 78 5.75 -4.38 13.44
C LYS A 78 4.98 -4.97 12.26
N ILE A 79 5.49 -4.80 11.03
CA ILE A 79 4.84 -5.37 9.83
C ILE A 79 4.96 -6.90 9.83
N LEU A 80 6.12 -7.46 10.19
CA LEU A 80 6.27 -8.92 10.34
C LEU A 80 5.26 -9.48 11.34
N GLU A 81 5.11 -8.85 12.51
CA GLU A 81 4.16 -9.25 13.54
C GLU A 81 2.71 -9.20 13.04
N LEU A 82 2.32 -8.09 12.39
CA LEU A 82 0.97 -7.89 11.88
C LEU A 82 0.60 -8.84 10.74
N CYS A 83 1.57 -9.23 9.91
CA CYS A 83 1.37 -10.13 8.77
C CYS A 83 1.72 -11.59 9.09
N GLY A 84 2.20 -11.89 10.30
CA GLY A 84 2.60 -13.25 10.72
C GLY A 84 3.83 -13.79 9.97
N TRP A 85 4.72 -12.92 9.51
CA TRP A 85 5.89 -13.27 8.70
C TRP A 85 7.15 -13.48 9.54
N LYS A 86 8.15 -14.11 8.92
CA LYS A 86 9.49 -14.31 9.49
C LYS A 86 10.55 -13.93 8.47
N GLU A 87 11.73 -13.53 8.97
CA GLU A 87 12.92 -13.35 8.14
C GLU A 87 13.18 -14.60 7.28
N GLY A 88 13.44 -14.40 5.99
CA GLY A 88 13.72 -15.48 5.04
C GLY A 88 12.47 -16.20 4.52
N MET A 89 11.26 -15.79 4.93
CA MET A 89 10.02 -16.35 4.38
C MET A 89 9.91 -16.04 2.90
N LEU A 90 9.54 -17.04 2.10
CA LEU A 90 9.34 -16.92 0.67
C LEU A 90 7.85 -16.93 0.37
N LEU A 91 7.38 -15.95 -0.41
CA LEU A 91 5.98 -15.88 -0.84
C LEU A 91 5.87 -15.16 -2.19
N PRO A 92 4.81 -15.45 -2.98
CA PRO A 92 4.46 -14.63 -4.13
C PRO A 92 4.29 -13.17 -3.74
N TYR A 93 4.76 -12.26 -4.58
CA TYR A 93 4.59 -10.83 -4.33
C TYR A 93 3.11 -10.41 -4.23
N SER A 94 2.22 -11.09 -4.97
CA SER A 94 0.77 -10.89 -4.85
C SER A 94 0.26 -11.18 -3.44
N GLU A 95 0.70 -12.28 -2.82
CA GLU A 95 0.36 -12.61 -1.43
C GLU A 95 0.99 -11.63 -0.44
N PHE A 96 2.23 -11.20 -0.69
CA PHE A 96 2.89 -10.17 0.10
C PHE A 96 2.03 -8.90 0.11
N LYS A 97 1.68 -8.40 -1.08
CA LYS A 97 0.89 -7.18 -1.27
C LYS A 97 -0.50 -7.30 -0.64
N GLN A 98 -1.15 -8.45 -0.81
CA GLN A 98 -2.47 -8.71 -0.23
C GLN A 98 -2.42 -8.71 1.30
N ALA A 99 -1.43 -9.37 1.90
CA ALA A 99 -1.30 -9.41 3.35
C ALA A 99 -0.95 -8.04 3.96
N ILE A 100 -0.17 -7.20 3.28
CA ILE A 100 -0.01 -5.78 3.67
C ILE A 100 -1.35 -5.06 3.62
N HIS A 101 -2.08 -5.19 2.51
CA HIS A 101 -3.37 -4.55 2.35
C HIS A 101 -4.34 -4.94 3.47
N ASP A 102 -4.54 -6.23 3.69
CA ASP A 102 -5.54 -6.73 4.61
C ASP A 102 -5.18 -6.48 6.07
N ASN A 103 -3.92 -6.68 6.46
CA ASN A 103 -3.53 -6.56 7.86
C ASN A 103 -3.20 -5.12 8.29
N ILE A 104 -2.84 -4.24 7.35
CA ILE A 104 -2.34 -2.89 7.65
C ILE A 104 -3.22 -1.81 7.03
N LEU A 105 -3.38 -1.81 5.71
CA LEU A 105 -4.04 -0.71 5.00
C LEU A 105 -5.54 -0.67 5.29
N SER A 106 -6.22 -1.81 5.16
CA SER A 106 -7.66 -1.95 5.41
C SER A 106 -8.02 -1.57 6.86
N CYS A 107 -7.12 -1.91 7.79
CA CYS A 107 -7.25 -1.67 9.21
C CYS A 107 -6.65 -0.33 9.67
N LYS A 108 -6.15 0.50 8.75
CA LYS A 108 -5.55 1.83 9.02
C LYS A 108 -4.43 1.81 10.07
N LYS A 109 -3.59 0.77 10.07
CA LYS A 109 -2.50 0.61 11.06
C LYS A 109 -1.22 1.38 10.71
N CYS A 110 -1.18 2.10 9.58
CA CYS A 110 -0.05 2.93 9.17
C CYS A 110 0.40 3.89 10.29
N GLU A 111 -0.54 4.52 11.00
CA GLU A 111 -0.25 5.45 12.10
C GLU A 111 0.56 4.78 13.23
N ILE A 112 0.20 3.54 13.60
CA ILE A 112 0.85 2.79 14.68
C ILE A 112 2.23 2.28 14.25
N ILE A 113 2.37 1.96 12.95
CA ILE A 113 3.62 1.42 12.40
C ILE A 113 4.62 2.56 12.22
N CYS A 114 4.24 3.58 11.44
CA CYS A 114 5.14 4.61 10.92
C CYS A 114 4.48 6.00 10.87
N GLY A 115 3.61 6.35 11.83
CA GLY A 115 2.99 7.69 11.91
C GLY A 115 4.00 8.83 12.05
N ASP A 116 5.16 8.54 12.64
CA ASP A 116 6.30 9.45 12.79
C ASP A 116 7.26 9.46 11.58
N CYS A 117 6.88 8.82 10.47
CA CYS A 117 7.68 8.80 9.25
C CYS A 117 7.67 10.16 8.54
N GLU A 118 8.82 10.57 7.97
CA GLU A 118 8.96 11.82 7.20
C GLU A 118 8.09 11.87 5.91
N TRP A 119 7.45 10.75 5.56
CA TRP A 119 6.57 10.60 4.39
C TRP A 119 5.09 10.48 4.77
N SER A 120 4.73 10.51 6.05
CA SER A 120 3.36 10.26 6.53
C SER A 120 2.32 11.17 5.88
N GLU A 121 2.63 12.46 5.67
CA GLU A 121 1.73 13.40 4.99
C GLU A 121 1.43 13.00 3.54
N ILE A 122 2.43 12.51 2.80
CA ILE A 122 2.26 12.07 1.40
C ILE A 122 1.41 10.81 1.36
N CYS A 123 1.68 9.86 2.26
CA CYS A 123 0.90 8.64 2.38
C CYS A 123 -0.56 8.99 2.69
N TYR A 124 -0.81 9.89 3.63
CA TYR A 124 -2.15 10.36 3.99
C TYR A 124 -2.90 11.00 2.82
N ILE A 125 -2.21 11.84 2.02
CA ILE A 125 -2.80 12.45 0.82
C ILE A 125 -3.13 11.38 -0.23
N ASN A 126 -2.23 10.39 -0.44
CA ASN A 126 -2.44 9.32 -1.39
C ASN A 126 -3.59 8.39 -0.96
N GLU A 127 -3.69 8.03 0.32
CA GLU A 127 -4.83 7.29 0.88
C GLU A 127 -6.18 7.98 0.63
N ARG A 128 -6.20 9.33 0.71
CA ARG A 128 -7.41 10.11 0.39
C ARG A 128 -7.71 10.14 -1.11
N LYS A 129 -6.69 10.19 -1.96
CA LYS A 129 -6.85 10.23 -3.43
C LYS A 129 -7.27 8.89 -4.04
N ASN A 130 -6.84 7.78 -3.45
CA ASN A 130 -7.23 6.43 -3.89
C ASN A 130 -8.69 6.08 -3.55
N LYS A 131 -9.45 7.01 -2.95
CA LYS A 131 -10.89 6.88 -2.70
C LYS A 131 -11.68 7.62 -3.78
N LYS A 132 -11.79 7.03 -4.97
CA LYS A 132 -12.88 7.37 -5.88
C LYS A 132 -13.91 6.27 -5.84
N LEU A 133 -15.01 6.59 -5.18
CA LEU A 133 -16.22 5.79 -5.23
C LEU A 133 -16.99 6.19 -6.47
N ILE A 134 -17.38 5.20 -7.27
CA ILE A 134 -18.27 5.41 -8.42
C ILE A 134 -19.61 4.78 -8.06
N CYS A 135 -20.68 5.53 -8.28
CA CYS A 135 -22.03 5.00 -8.20
C CYS A 135 -22.55 4.83 -9.63
N TRP A 136 -23.13 3.67 -9.92
CA TRP A 136 -23.74 3.39 -11.22
C TRP A 136 -25.18 2.92 -11.04
N ILE A 137 -26.05 3.24 -11.99
CA ILE A 137 -27.44 2.77 -12.02
C ILE A 137 -27.54 1.69 -13.08
N ASN A 138 -28.03 0.50 -12.71
CA ASN A 138 -28.18 -0.61 -13.64
C ASN A 138 -29.56 -0.61 -14.36
N GLU A 139 -29.74 -1.53 -15.32
CA GLU A 139 -30.98 -1.67 -16.10
C GLU A 139 -32.23 -2.06 -15.25
N GLN A 140 -32.03 -2.42 -13.99
CA GLN A 140 -33.09 -2.82 -13.04
C GLN A 140 -33.35 -1.72 -11.99
N ASP A 141 -32.92 -0.48 -12.25
CA ASP A 141 -33.02 0.68 -11.35
C ASP A 141 -32.29 0.52 -10.00
N LYS A 142 -31.40 -0.48 -9.85
CA LYS A 142 -30.54 -0.60 -8.67
C LYS A 142 -29.36 0.34 -8.76
N ILE A 143 -28.99 0.95 -7.63
CA ILE A 143 -27.78 1.75 -7.52
C ILE A 143 -26.67 0.88 -6.95
N LEU A 144 -25.59 0.76 -7.69
CA LEU A 144 -24.42 -0.03 -7.33
C LEU A 144 -23.29 0.92 -6.92
N SER A 145 -22.69 0.66 -5.76
CA SER A 145 -21.48 1.37 -5.31
C SER A 145 -20.24 0.54 -5.57
N PHE A 146 -19.23 1.19 -6.16
CA PHE A 146 -17.96 0.58 -6.53
C PHE A 146 -16.79 1.38 -6.01
N HIS A 147 -15.69 0.68 -5.73
CA HIS A 147 -14.38 1.30 -5.80
C HIS A 147 -13.90 1.31 -7.25
N GLN A 148 -13.44 2.49 -7.71
CA GLN A 148 -13.00 2.70 -9.09
C GLN A 148 -11.93 1.69 -9.56
N GLU A 149 -11.06 1.21 -8.68
CA GLU A 149 -9.94 0.33 -9.07
C GLU A 149 -10.29 -1.16 -9.09
N GLU A 150 -11.38 -1.57 -8.45
CA GLU A 150 -11.65 -2.99 -8.26
C GLU A 150 -12.82 -3.51 -9.10
N GLY A 151 -13.72 -2.64 -9.60
CA GLY A 151 -14.86 -3.07 -10.42
C GLY A 151 -15.84 -4.03 -9.71
N PHE A 152 -15.58 -4.38 -8.46
CA PHE A 152 -16.43 -5.20 -7.61
C PHE A 152 -17.54 -4.34 -7.01
N VAL A 153 -18.76 -4.84 -7.09
CA VAL A 153 -19.92 -4.25 -6.40
C VAL A 153 -19.67 -4.39 -4.91
N GLN A 154 -19.45 -3.26 -4.22
CA GLN A 154 -19.34 -3.28 -2.77
C GLN A 154 -20.70 -3.54 -2.13
N LYS A 155 -21.73 -2.91 -2.69
CA LYS A 155 -23.09 -2.97 -2.19
C LYS A 155 -24.08 -2.51 -3.25
N GLU A 156 -25.22 -3.19 -3.29
CA GLU A 156 -26.42 -2.79 -4.04
C GLU A 156 -27.36 -2.01 -3.12
N PHE A 157 -27.96 -0.96 -3.67
CA PHE A 157 -28.98 -0.15 -3.02
C PHE A 157 -30.22 -0.10 -3.90
N THR A 158 -31.38 -0.10 -3.25
CA THR A 158 -32.68 -0.01 -3.93
C THR A 158 -33.21 1.42 -4.02
N ASP A 159 -32.64 2.36 -3.26
CA ASP A 159 -32.95 3.78 -3.35
C ASP A 159 -31.76 4.70 -3.00
N ARG A 160 -31.91 5.99 -3.32
CA ARG A 160 -30.87 7.00 -3.13
C ARG A 160 -30.61 7.37 -1.67
N ASP A 161 -31.59 7.23 -0.79
CA ASP A 161 -31.45 7.61 0.62
C ASP A 161 -30.66 6.55 1.39
N GLU A 162 -30.84 5.27 1.06
CA GLU A 162 -29.99 4.19 1.57
C GLU A 162 -28.52 4.37 1.17
N LEU A 163 -28.28 4.68 -0.11
CA LEU A 163 -26.93 5.00 -0.59
C LEU A 163 -26.37 6.19 0.18
N ARG A 164 -27.15 7.27 0.34
CA ARG A 164 -26.71 8.47 1.05
C ARG A 164 -26.32 8.17 2.50
N CYS A 165 -27.13 7.40 3.22
CA CYS A 165 -26.84 6.95 4.57
C CYS A 165 -25.54 6.12 4.62
N PHE A 166 -25.34 5.23 3.65
CA PHE A 166 -24.11 4.44 3.53
C PHE A 166 -22.88 5.31 3.26
N LEU A 167 -22.95 6.26 2.31
CA LEU A 167 -21.85 7.16 1.98
C LEU A 167 -21.48 8.08 3.17
N LEU A 168 -22.48 8.53 3.92
CA LEU A 168 -22.29 9.29 5.15
C LEU A 168 -21.59 8.45 6.23
N ALA A 169 -22.02 7.19 6.43
CA ALA A 169 -21.47 6.30 7.44
C ALA A 169 -20.05 5.80 7.14
N VAL A 170 -19.75 5.51 5.86
CA VAL A 170 -18.49 4.86 5.46
C VAL A 170 -17.41 5.88 5.07
N TYR A 171 -17.80 7.00 4.46
CA TYR A 171 -16.84 7.96 3.88
C TYR A 171 -16.96 9.39 4.42
N GLY A 172 -17.95 9.69 5.26
CA GLY A 172 -18.16 11.04 5.79
C GLY A 172 -18.46 12.08 4.69
N ILE A 173 -19.03 11.64 3.56
CA ILE A 173 -19.34 12.49 2.41
C ILE A 173 -20.74 13.07 2.58
N TYR A 174 -20.82 14.38 2.86
CA TYR A 174 -22.09 15.08 3.13
C TYR A 174 -22.82 15.62 1.88
N ARG A 175 -22.23 15.49 0.69
CA ARG A 175 -22.84 15.91 -0.58
C ARG A 175 -22.61 14.89 -1.68
N ILE A 176 -23.71 14.42 -2.25
CA ILE A 176 -23.77 13.71 -3.53
C ILE A 176 -24.07 14.79 -4.58
N GLN A 177 -23.21 14.92 -5.60
CA GLN A 177 -23.49 15.77 -6.77
C GLN A 177 -24.33 15.00 -7.78
#